data_AF-A0A7L8UC63-F1
#
_entry.id   AF-A0A7L8UC63-F1
#
_cell.length_a   1.000
_cell.length_b   1.000
_cell.length_c   1.000
_cell.angle_alpha   90.00
_cell.angle_beta   90.00
_cell.angle_gamma   90.00
#
_symmetry.space_group_name_H-M   'P 1'
#
loop_
_entity.id
_entity.type
_entity.pdbx_description
1 polymer ?
#
loop_
_entity_poly.entity_id
_entity_poly.type
_entity_poly.pdbx_seq_one_letter_code
_entity_poly.pdbx_strand_id
1 'polypeptide(L)'
;MYTFSSKLKTFSIILMALGILGIGYGFLTAPKNIEEVETLLAKEASEHGGGHGEAGAAHHEEKAEATQHAETVEAVHHEEAKDANSVEAVSKDSIVANEEITHEVKSEVAHETETAVAHDIKADKHADASHEHDPKAHAEHVLHQLQNKPWSALYVACIFFLLLSMGVLAFYAIQQVAQAGWSPVLFRVMQGITAYLPVASVIFFIILILCGLHFNHIFVWLGEGVTDPKSANYDEIIAGKAGYLNFPFWIVRAGIFLLGWNLYRHYSRKNCLAQDEANDDLNYKKNFKLSAGFLVFFIVSESIMSWDWIMSFDPHWFSTLFGWYVFASFFVSGITAIALVTIYLKSKGYLEYVNTSHIHDLAKFMFGISVFWTYLWFSQFMLIWYANIPEEVTYFVTRIQLYNLPFFGAVVMNFVFPLLILINTDFKRLSWVIVMAGTVILLGHYVDFFNMIMPGTVGDRWFIGIPEIASILFFLGLFIFVVFTALTKAPLLAKRNPFIEESKHFHY
;
A
#
# COMPACT_ATOMS: atom_id res chain seq x y z
N MET A 1 7.71 22.11 -28.98
CA MET A 1 7.66 22.40 -27.52
C MET A 1 6.24 22.17 -27.02
N TYR A 2 6.04 21.80 -25.74
CA TYR A 2 4.71 21.75 -25.15
C TYR A 2 4.24 23.15 -24.72
N THR A 3 2.98 23.48 -25.00
CA THR A 3 2.32 24.71 -24.54
C THR A 3 1.28 24.36 -23.49
N PHE A 4 1.44 24.86 -22.26
CA PHE A 4 0.50 24.60 -21.16
C PHE A 4 -0.86 25.22 -21.47
N SER A 5 -1.88 24.37 -21.60
CA SER A 5 -3.25 24.79 -21.87
C SER A 5 -3.76 25.75 -20.79
N SER A 6 -4.24 26.93 -21.20
CA SER A 6 -4.85 27.92 -20.30
C SER A 6 -6.02 27.31 -19.50
N LYS A 7 -6.86 26.50 -20.14
CA LYS A 7 -7.96 25.78 -19.48
C LYS A 7 -7.46 24.83 -18.40
N LEU A 8 -6.40 24.05 -18.68
CA LEU A 8 -5.83 23.11 -17.70
C LEU A 8 -5.14 23.84 -16.54
N LYS A 9 -4.47 24.97 -16.81
CA LYS A 9 -3.90 25.84 -15.77
C LYS A 9 -5.00 26.38 -14.85
N THR A 10 -6.08 26.96 -15.39
CA THR A 10 -7.20 27.45 -14.58
C THR A 10 -7.87 26.32 -13.79
N PHE A 11 -8.08 25.16 -14.40
CA PHE A 11 -8.60 23.97 -13.72
C PHE A 11 -7.74 23.55 -12.52
N SER A 12 -6.42 23.46 -12.70
CA SER A 12 -5.49 23.14 -11.60
C SER A 12 -5.53 24.16 -10.45
N ILE A 13 -5.75 25.45 -10.76
CA ILE A 13 -5.88 26.51 -9.76
C ILE A 13 -7.22 26.40 -9.01
N ILE A 14 -8.32 26.07 -9.70
CA ILE A 14 -9.62 25.81 -9.07
C ILE A 14 -9.53 24.61 -8.11
N LEU A 15 -8.87 23.52 -8.53
CA LEU A 15 -8.63 22.35 -7.67
C LEU A 15 -7.83 22.71 -6.41
N MET A 16 -6.74 23.46 -6.53
CA MET A 16 -5.96 23.93 -5.38
C MET A 16 -6.77 24.87 -4.47
N ALA A 17 -7.59 25.77 -5.03
CA ALA A 17 -8.39 26.70 -4.26
C ALA A 17 -9.54 26.03 -3.50
N LEU A 18 -10.28 25.11 -4.12
CA LEU A 18 -11.33 24.33 -3.45
C LEU A 18 -10.72 23.38 -2.42
N GLY A 19 -9.59 22.76 -2.74
CA GLY A 19 -8.87 21.87 -1.83
C GLY A 19 -8.37 22.59 -0.57
N ILE A 20 -7.68 23.73 -0.69
CA ILE A 20 -7.17 24.44 0.49
C ILE A 20 -8.30 24.99 1.39
N LEU A 21 -9.43 25.40 0.79
CA LEU A 21 -10.61 25.82 1.55
C LEU A 21 -11.27 24.65 2.30
N GLY A 22 -11.39 23.47 1.67
CA GLY A 22 -11.95 22.28 2.32
C GLY A 22 -11.02 21.66 3.39
N ILE A 23 -9.70 21.73 3.21
CA ILE A 23 -8.71 21.40 4.25
C ILE A 23 -8.90 22.35 5.46
N GLY A 24 -8.94 23.66 5.21
CA GLY A 24 -9.18 24.67 6.26
C GLY A 24 -10.50 24.47 7.00
N TYR A 25 -11.58 24.15 6.27
CA TYR A 25 -12.87 23.76 6.86
C TYR A 25 -12.72 22.54 7.79
N GLY A 26 -12.03 21.49 7.36
CA GLY A 26 -11.80 20.28 8.16
C GLY A 26 -11.13 20.56 9.51
N PHE A 27 -10.12 21.45 9.54
CA PHE A 27 -9.48 21.88 10.78
C PHE A 27 -10.36 22.80 11.64
N LEU A 28 -11.28 23.56 11.05
CA LEU A 28 -12.23 24.41 11.78
C LEU A 28 -13.37 23.60 12.44
N THR A 29 -13.73 22.44 11.87
CA THR A 29 -14.79 21.54 12.35
C THR A 29 -14.32 20.41 13.28
N ALA A 30 -13.00 20.24 13.48
CA ALA A 30 -12.48 19.25 14.42
C ALA A 30 -12.81 19.66 15.88
N PRO A 31 -13.28 18.75 16.74
CA PRO A 31 -13.56 19.04 18.15
C PRO A 31 -12.32 19.50 18.91
N LYS A 32 -12.47 20.48 19.79
CA LYS A 32 -11.34 21.14 20.49
C LYS A 32 -11.19 20.72 21.94
N ASN A 33 -12.21 20.08 22.52
CA ASN A 33 -12.30 19.73 23.92
C ASN A 33 -13.27 18.55 24.11
N ILE A 34 -13.29 18.01 25.33
CA ILE A 34 -14.12 16.85 25.71
C ILE A 34 -15.62 17.19 25.65
N GLU A 35 -16.03 18.40 26.01
CA GLU A 35 -17.46 18.83 26.00
C GLU A 35 -18.07 18.81 24.59
N GLU A 36 -17.30 19.23 23.57
CA GLU A 36 -17.67 19.13 22.15
C GLU A 36 -17.80 17.68 21.66
N VAL A 37 -17.10 16.73 22.30
CA VAL A 37 -17.19 15.29 21.99
C VAL A 37 -18.34 14.62 22.76
N GLU A 38 -18.52 14.92 24.05
CA GLU A 38 -19.66 14.43 24.84
C GLU A 38 -21.00 14.86 24.23
N THR A 39 -21.11 16.11 23.76
CA THR A 39 -22.32 16.60 23.06
C THR A 39 -22.53 15.94 21.68
N LEU A 40 -21.45 15.57 20.98
CA LEU A 40 -21.52 14.82 19.72
C LEU A 40 -21.96 13.37 19.97
N LEU A 41 -21.36 12.67 20.93
CA LEU A 41 -21.72 11.30 21.32
C LEU A 41 -23.16 11.21 21.83
N ALA A 42 -23.60 12.18 22.65
CA ALA A 42 -24.99 12.27 23.10
C ALA A 42 -25.97 12.50 21.93
N LYS A 43 -25.55 13.26 20.90
CA LYS A 43 -26.34 13.44 19.68
C LYS A 43 -26.41 12.16 18.84
N GLU A 44 -25.29 11.48 18.61
CA GLU A 44 -25.25 10.17 17.92
C GLU A 44 -26.18 9.15 18.63
N ALA A 45 -26.10 9.06 19.96
CA ALA A 45 -26.98 8.22 20.76
C ALA A 45 -28.47 8.61 20.61
N SER A 46 -28.80 9.90 20.49
CA SER A 46 -30.18 10.37 20.28
C SER A 46 -30.71 10.11 18.86
N GLU A 47 -29.85 10.12 17.84
CA GLU A 47 -30.24 9.89 16.44
C GLU A 47 -30.31 8.39 16.09
N HIS A 48 -29.56 7.55 16.79
CA HIS A 48 -29.61 6.08 16.64
C HIS A 48 -30.46 5.35 17.70
N GLY A 49 -30.83 5.99 18.81
CA GLY A 49 -31.53 5.39 19.95
C GLY A 49 -33.00 4.98 19.75
N GLY A 50 -33.50 4.93 18.50
CA GLY A 50 -34.90 4.62 18.18
C GLY A 50 -35.20 3.15 17.82
N GLY A 51 -34.21 2.24 17.91
CA GLY A 51 -34.22 1.01 17.11
C GLY A 51 -33.82 -0.33 17.77
N HIS A 52 -33.73 -0.43 19.10
CA HIS A 52 -33.46 -1.71 19.78
C HIS A 52 -34.56 -2.08 20.78
N GLY A 53 -35.68 -2.58 20.24
CA GLY A 53 -36.69 -3.30 21.01
C GLY A 53 -36.23 -4.72 21.35
N GLU A 54 -36.65 -5.20 22.51
CA GLU A 54 -36.32 -6.47 23.17
C GLU A 54 -36.13 -7.68 22.21
N ALA A 55 -34.88 -8.10 22.00
CA ALA A 55 -34.58 -9.46 21.56
C ALA A 55 -34.75 -10.40 22.77
N GLY A 56 -35.90 -11.05 22.87
CA GLY A 56 -36.31 -11.79 24.06
C GLY A 56 -35.38 -12.95 24.47
N ALA A 57 -35.31 -13.20 25.78
CA ALA A 57 -34.50 -14.28 26.36
C ALA A 57 -34.99 -15.68 25.94
N ALA A 58 -34.26 -16.31 25.01
CA ALA A 58 -34.48 -17.70 24.63
C ALA A 58 -33.79 -18.65 25.63
N HIS A 59 -34.52 -19.08 26.66
CA HIS A 59 -34.07 -20.17 27.53
C HIS A 59 -33.95 -21.48 26.72
N HIS A 60 -32.74 -22.02 26.62
CA HIS A 60 -32.53 -23.41 26.25
C HIS A 60 -32.79 -24.31 27.48
N GLU A 61 -34.01 -24.82 27.63
CA GLU A 61 -34.25 -26.04 28.42
C GLU A 61 -33.87 -27.25 27.57
N GLU A 62 -33.00 -28.12 28.10
CA GLU A 62 -32.88 -29.48 27.59
C GLU A 62 -34.13 -30.29 27.96
N LYS A 63 -34.77 -30.93 26.97
CA LYS A 63 -35.66 -32.07 27.20
C LYS A 63 -35.30 -33.21 26.27
N ALA A 64 -34.57 -34.17 26.83
CA ALA A 64 -34.42 -35.49 26.24
C ALA A 64 -35.67 -36.32 26.59
N GLU A 65 -36.34 -36.85 25.57
CA GLU A 65 -37.17 -38.05 25.69
C GLU A 65 -37.13 -38.79 24.34
N ALA A 66 -37.22 -40.12 24.36
CA ALA A 66 -36.67 -40.96 23.29
C ALA A 66 -37.60 -42.08 22.82
N THR A 67 -37.57 -42.40 21.52
CA THR A 67 -38.09 -43.67 21.00
C THR A 67 -37.26 -44.23 19.85
N GLN A 68 -36.51 -45.29 20.18
CA GLN A 68 -36.20 -46.50 19.40
C GLN A 68 -36.41 -46.50 17.86
N HIS A 69 -35.40 -46.98 17.14
CA HIS A 69 -35.47 -48.32 16.55
C HIS A 69 -34.07 -48.91 16.35
N ALA A 70 -33.97 -50.25 16.32
CA ALA A 70 -32.70 -50.99 16.30
C ALA A 70 -32.52 -51.85 15.04
N GLU A 71 -31.29 -52.34 14.90
CA GLU A 71 -30.64 -53.06 13.80
C GLU A 71 -31.42 -54.16 13.07
N THR A 72 -31.02 -54.42 11.83
CA THR A 72 -30.62 -55.79 11.41
C THR A 72 -29.61 -55.74 10.25
N VAL A 73 -28.93 -56.85 10.00
CA VAL A 73 -27.69 -56.96 9.22
C VAL A 73 -27.85 -57.99 8.10
N GLU A 74 -27.23 -57.78 6.93
CA GLU A 74 -26.43 -58.80 6.22
C GLU A 74 -25.65 -58.23 5.01
N ALA A 75 -24.70 -59.03 4.48
CA ALA A 75 -23.67 -58.62 3.51
C ALA A 75 -23.72 -59.45 2.21
N VAL A 76 -22.77 -59.25 1.27
CA VAL A 76 -22.10 -60.32 0.48
C VAL A 76 -20.98 -59.78 -0.44
N HIS A 77 -19.79 -60.39 -0.28
CA HIS A 77 -18.60 -60.57 -1.14
C HIS A 77 -18.22 -59.70 -2.37
N HIS A 78 -16.95 -59.25 -2.33
CA HIS A 78 -15.85 -59.45 -3.31
C HIS A 78 -16.14 -59.96 -4.75
N GLU A 79 -15.41 -59.38 -5.72
CA GLU A 79 -14.38 -60.14 -6.47
C GLU A 79 -13.25 -59.24 -7.02
N GLU A 80 -12.03 -59.77 -7.18
CA GLU A 80 -10.90 -59.15 -7.89
C GLU A 80 -10.55 -59.97 -9.15
N ALA A 81 -10.13 -59.31 -10.24
CA ALA A 81 -9.48 -59.96 -11.38
C ALA A 81 -8.40 -59.05 -11.99
N LYS A 82 -7.40 -59.64 -12.68
CA LYS A 82 -6.11 -59.01 -13.05
C LYS A 82 -5.84 -59.00 -14.57
N ASP A 83 -4.68 -58.43 -14.90
CA ASP A 83 -3.82 -58.67 -16.08
C ASP A 83 -4.18 -57.98 -17.42
N ALA A 84 -3.23 -57.63 -18.32
CA ALA A 84 -1.77 -57.35 -18.18
C ALA A 84 -1.17 -56.77 -19.49
N ASN A 85 0.00 -56.11 -19.40
CA ASN A 85 0.98 -55.79 -20.49
C ASN A 85 0.51 -54.81 -21.62
N SER A 86 1.33 -54.14 -22.45
CA SER A 86 2.79 -54.12 -22.75
C SER A 86 3.16 -52.83 -23.54
N VAL A 87 4.39 -52.34 -23.79
CA VAL A 87 5.77 -52.49 -23.23
C VAL A 87 6.72 -51.45 -23.91
N GLU A 88 7.69 -50.87 -23.18
CA GLU A 88 8.92 -50.14 -23.67
C GLU A 88 8.77 -48.85 -24.55
N ALA A 89 9.77 -47.97 -24.77
CA ALA A 89 11.22 -47.96 -24.49
C ALA A 89 11.78 -46.54 -24.13
N VAL A 90 13.10 -46.30 -24.18
CA VAL A 90 13.99 -46.18 -22.99
C VAL A 90 15.34 -45.49 -23.34
N SER A 91 15.69 -44.38 -22.65
CA SER A 91 17.07 -43.82 -22.56
C SER A 91 17.19 -42.86 -21.35
N LYS A 92 18.08 -43.02 -20.35
CA LYS A 92 19.57 -43.08 -20.32
C LYS A 92 20.25 -41.75 -20.69
N ASP A 93 21.23 -41.20 -19.96
CA ASP A 93 21.99 -41.58 -18.73
C ASP A 93 22.14 -40.28 -17.84
N SER A 94 22.80 -40.17 -16.67
CA SER A 94 24.02 -40.82 -16.14
C SER A 94 24.20 -40.76 -14.60
N ILE A 95 25.25 -41.44 -14.11
CA ILE A 95 25.55 -41.81 -12.71
C ILE A 95 26.71 -40.97 -12.12
N VAL A 96 26.66 -40.60 -10.82
CA VAL A 96 27.80 -40.63 -9.86
C VAL A 96 27.24 -40.86 -8.43
N ALA A 97 27.97 -41.63 -7.59
CA ALA A 97 27.68 -41.90 -6.17
C ALA A 97 28.72 -41.18 -5.26
N ASN A 98 28.88 -41.35 -3.94
CA ASN A 98 28.36 -42.30 -2.95
C ASN A 98 28.60 -41.71 -1.54
N GLU A 99 27.84 -42.13 -0.51
CA GLU A 99 28.34 -42.59 0.81
C GLU A 99 27.20 -42.80 1.81
N GLU A 100 27.13 -44.01 2.38
CA GLU A 100 26.26 -44.38 3.49
C GLU A 100 27.08 -44.50 4.78
N ILE A 101 26.50 -44.14 5.93
CA ILE A 101 26.86 -44.75 7.21
C ILE A 101 25.56 -45.14 7.92
N THR A 102 25.42 -46.44 8.18
CA THR A 102 24.27 -47.03 8.89
C THR A 102 24.64 -47.36 10.33
N HIS A 103 23.65 -47.37 11.24
CA HIS A 103 23.63 -48.33 12.35
C HIS A 103 22.21 -48.57 12.89
N GLU A 104 21.75 -49.80 12.66
CA GLU A 104 20.91 -50.68 13.48
C GLU A 104 19.75 -50.15 14.36
N VAL A 105 18.61 -50.83 14.19
CA VAL A 105 17.44 -50.79 15.07
C VAL A 105 17.54 -51.88 16.13
N LYS A 106 17.13 -51.59 17.38
CA LYS A 106 16.54 -52.60 18.28
C LYS A 106 15.31 -52.06 19.01
N SER A 107 14.33 -52.93 19.16
CA SER A 107 13.05 -52.72 19.84
C SER A 107 12.84 -53.80 20.89
N GLU A 108 12.46 -53.43 22.12
CA GLU A 108 11.91 -54.36 23.12
C GLU A 108 10.62 -53.77 23.71
N VAL A 109 9.73 -54.65 24.16
CA VAL A 109 8.37 -54.33 24.62
C VAL A 109 8.09 -55.06 25.93
N ALA A 110 7.56 -54.35 26.92
CA ALA A 110 6.96 -54.96 28.11
C ALA A 110 5.86 -54.05 28.72
N HIS A 111 4.82 -54.70 29.25
CA HIS A 111 3.83 -54.15 30.19
C HIS A 111 4.50 -53.90 31.57
N GLU A 112 3.94 -53.27 32.59
CA GLU A 112 2.58 -52.76 32.93
C GLU A 112 2.80 -51.56 33.90
N THR A 113 1.87 -50.67 34.29
CA THR A 113 0.59 -50.87 35.00
C THR A 113 -0.12 -49.50 35.14
N GLU A 114 -1.38 -49.46 35.60
CA GLU A 114 -2.14 -48.21 35.82
C GLU A 114 -1.61 -47.34 36.98
N THR A 115 -1.82 -46.02 36.91
CA THR A 115 -2.20 -45.21 38.09
C THR A 115 -2.88 -43.91 37.64
N ALA A 116 -4.19 -43.79 37.86
CA ALA A 116 -4.92 -42.57 37.54
C ALA A 116 -4.68 -41.50 38.62
N VAL A 117 -4.09 -40.37 38.24
CA VAL A 117 -4.00 -39.18 39.09
C VAL A 117 -4.98 -38.15 38.55
N ALA A 118 -6.13 -38.02 39.21
CA ALA A 118 -7.08 -36.94 38.93
C ALA A 118 -6.45 -35.60 39.35
N HIS A 119 -6.37 -34.66 38.42
CA HIS A 119 -6.00 -33.28 38.73
C HIS A 119 -7.26 -32.43 38.85
N ASP A 120 -7.47 -31.82 40.03
CA ASP A 120 -8.57 -30.88 40.27
C ASP A 120 -8.53 -29.73 39.27
N ILE A 121 -9.49 -29.70 38.34
CA ILE A 121 -9.86 -28.47 37.64
C ILE A 121 -10.66 -27.64 38.65
N LYS A 122 -9.94 -26.80 39.40
CA LYS A 122 -10.59 -25.71 40.14
C LYS A 122 -11.27 -24.81 39.12
N ALA A 123 -12.60 -24.77 39.19
CA ALA A 123 -13.38 -23.77 38.49
C ALA A 123 -13.13 -22.40 39.15
N ASP A 124 -12.04 -21.75 38.75
CA ASP A 124 -11.85 -20.34 39.04
C ASP A 124 -13.01 -19.57 38.44
N LYS A 125 -13.71 -18.84 39.30
CA LYS A 125 -14.86 -18.06 38.90
C LYS A 125 -14.36 -16.95 37.99
N HIS A 126 -14.74 -17.01 36.71
CA HIS A 126 -14.75 -15.81 35.89
C HIS A 126 -15.66 -14.80 36.59
N ALA A 127 -15.03 -13.88 37.32
CA ALA A 127 -15.70 -12.65 37.72
C ALA A 127 -16.06 -11.93 36.44
N ASP A 128 -17.35 -11.68 36.24
CA ASP A 128 -17.86 -10.95 35.09
C ASP A 128 -17.44 -9.49 35.24
N ALA A 129 -16.20 -9.22 34.84
CA ALA A 129 -15.55 -7.93 34.91
C ALA A 129 -16.08 -7.05 33.78
N SER A 130 -17.36 -6.67 33.90
CA SER A 130 -17.93 -5.55 33.18
C SER A 130 -17.07 -4.33 33.48
N HIS A 131 -16.14 -4.00 32.58
CA HIS A 131 -15.35 -2.79 32.68
C HIS A 131 -16.31 -1.60 32.70
N GLU A 132 -16.42 -0.93 33.85
CA GLU A 132 -17.00 0.40 33.93
C GLU A 132 -16.12 1.31 33.06
N HIS A 133 -16.51 1.48 31.80
CA HIS A 133 -15.89 2.44 30.90
C HIS A 133 -16.07 3.82 31.53
N ASP A 134 -14.98 4.39 32.06
CA ASP A 134 -14.95 5.79 32.45
C ASP A 134 -15.35 6.63 31.21
N PRO A 135 -16.50 7.33 31.25
CA PRO A 135 -16.97 8.09 30.11
C PRO A 135 -15.96 9.14 29.64
N LYS A 136 -15.10 9.64 30.55
CA LYS A 136 -14.06 10.61 30.24
C LYS A 136 -12.91 9.98 29.45
N ALA A 137 -12.40 8.84 29.90
CA ALA A 137 -11.35 8.12 29.17
C ALA A 137 -11.83 7.71 27.76
N HIS A 138 -13.11 7.35 27.62
CA HIS A 138 -13.71 7.12 26.30
C HIS A 138 -13.77 8.41 25.45
N ALA A 139 -14.27 9.51 26.02
CA ALA A 139 -14.39 10.79 25.30
C ALA A 139 -13.02 11.40 24.94
N GLU A 140 -11.98 11.21 25.77
CA GLU A 140 -10.60 11.58 25.47
C GLU A 140 -10.02 10.78 24.30
N HIS A 141 -10.26 9.46 24.26
CA HIS A 141 -9.86 8.63 23.12
C HIS A 141 -10.55 9.08 21.81
N VAL A 142 -11.86 9.32 21.85
CA VAL A 142 -12.64 9.80 20.69
C VAL A 142 -12.21 11.22 20.27
N LEU A 143 -11.84 12.10 21.23
CA LEU A 143 -11.29 13.42 20.94
C LEU A 143 -10.01 13.33 20.11
N HIS A 144 -9.05 12.47 20.50
CA HIS A 144 -7.82 12.26 19.74
C HIS A 144 -8.09 11.72 18.32
N GLN A 145 -8.97 10.72 18.18
CA GLN A 145 -9.38 10.20 16.87
C GLN A 145 -9.96 11.30 15.95
N LEU A 146 -10.88 12.12 16.47
CA LEU A 146 -11.54 13.18 15.70
C LEU A 146 -10.60 14.34 15.36
N GLN A 147 -9.65 14.68 16.24
CA GLN A 147 -8.60 15.67 15.98
C GLN A 147 -7.55 15.20 14.97
N ASN A 148 -7.21 13.90 14.98
CA ASN A 148 -6.29 13.30 14.01
C ASN A 148 -6.85 13.23 12.59
N LYS A 149 -8.18 13.32 12.41
CA LYS A 149 -8.85 13.15 11.10
C LYS A 149 -8.38 14.13 10.01
N PRO A 150 -8.45 15.47 10.17
CA PRO A 150 -7.99 16.40 9.12
C PRO A 150 -6.47 16.29 8.87
N TRP A 151 -5.68 15.95 9.89
CA TRP A 151 -4.25 15.68 9.74
C TRP A 151 -3.96 14.41 8.92
N SER A 152 -4.67 13.32 9.20
CA SER A 152 -4.52 12.04 8.49
C SER A 152 -4.96 12.16 7.03
N ALA A 153 -6.05 12.88 6.78
CA ALA A 153 -6.53 13.20 5.42
C ALA A 153 -5.48 13.98 4.60
N LEU A 154 -4.76 14.91 5.22
CA LEU A 154 -3.66 15.62 4.57
C LEU A 154 -2.45 14.70 4.35
N TYR A 155 -2.11 13.86 5.34
CA TYR A 155 -0.97 12.94 5.28
C TYR A 155 -1.12 11.91 4.15
N VAL A 156 -2.25 11.19 4.10
CA VAL A 156 -2.51 10.13 3.10
C VAL A 156 -2.45 10.67 1.67
N ALA A 157 -3.02 11.85 1.42
CA ALA A 157 -2.98 12.47 0.11
C ALA A 157 -1.56 12.97 -0.24
N CYS A 158 -0.81 13.49 0.74
CA CYS A 158 0.56 13.93 0.52
C CYS A 158 1.51 12.76 0.17
N ILE A 159 1.49 11.68 0.97
CA ILE A 159 2.34 10.51 0.75
C ILE A 159 1.96 9.76 -0.54
N PHE A 160 0.67 9.67 -0.88
CA PHE A 160 0.21 9.09 -2.15
C PHE A 160 0.82 9.80 -3.36
N PHE A 161 0.69 11.14 -3.47
CA PHE A 161 1.26 11.87 -4.61
C PHE A 161 2.81 11.98 -4.59
N LEU A 162 3.43 11.90 -3.41
CA LEU A 162 4.88 11.76 -3.25
C LEU A 162 5.36 10.44 -3.85
N LEU A 163 4.80 9.32 -3.40
CA LEU A 163 5.21 7.98 -3.81
C LEU A 163 4.78 7.64 -5.25
N LEU A 164 3.65 8.17 -5.73
CA LEU A 164 3.29 8.19 -7.15
C LEU A 164 4.43 8.72 -8.03
N SER A 165 5.11 9.77 -7.57
CA SER A 165 6.26 10.37 -8.27
C SER A 165 7.53 9.53 -8.13
N MET A 166 7.70 8.81 -7.02
CA MET A 166 8.79 7.84 -6.83
C MET A 166 8.62 6.61 -7.72
N GLY A 167 7.40 6.09 -7.90
CA GLY A 167 7.12 4.98 -8.82
C GLY A 167 7.55 5.29 -10.26
N VAL A 168 7.28 6.51 -10.74
CA VAL A 168 7.77 6.98 -12.05
C VAL A 168 9.29 7.12 -12.09
N LEU A 169 9.91 7.58 -11.00
CA LEU A 169 11.37 7.76 -10.93
C LEU A 169 12.12 6.40 -10.90
N ALA A 170 11.58 5.42 -10.17
CA ALA A 170 12.05 4.04 -10.16
C ALA A 170 11.90 3.38 -11.54
N PHE A 171 10.72 3.48 -12.18
CA PHE A 171 10.49 2.95 -13.52
C PHE A 171 11.43 3.60 -14.55
N TYR A 172 11.61 4.92 -14.47
CA TYR A 172 12.57 5.67 -15.30
C TYR A 172 14.02 5.17 -15.13
N ALA A 173 14.47 4.92 -13.90
CA ALA A 173 15.80 4.37 -13.65
C ALA A 173 15.94 2.93 -14.21
N ILE A 174 14.93 2.07 -14.02
CA ILE A 174 14.88 0.71 -14.56
C ILE A 174 15.00 0.74 -16.09
N GLN A 175 14.19 1.54 -16.80
CA GLN A 175 14.23 1.61 -18.27
C GLN A 175 15.59 2.11 -18.82
N GLN A 176 16.34 2.93 -18.06
CA GLN A 176 17.69 3.36 -18.45
C GLN A 176 18.76 2.30 -18.21
N VAL A 177 18.68 1.53 -17.12
CA VAL A 177 19.64 0.45 -16.81
C VAL A 177 19.36 -0.79 -17.68
N ALA A 178 18.10 -1.07 -17.99
CA ALA A 178 17.67 -2.15 -18.88
C ALA A 178 17.90 -1.84 -20.38
N GLN A 179 18.35 -0.62 -20.73
CA GLN A 179 18.61 -0.19 -22.12
C GLN A 179 17.41 -0.40 -23.05
N ALA A 180 16.20 -0.09 -22.56
CA ALA A 180 14.96 -0.49 -23.22
C ALA A 180 14.64 0.33 -24.48
N GLY A 181 14.65 -0.33 -25.64
CA GLY A 181 14.49 0.27 -26.97
C GLY A 181 13.17 0.97 -27.29
N TRP A 182 12.14 0.89 -26.45
CA TRP A 182 10.82 1.52 -26.67
C TRP A 182 10.57 2.74 -25.79
N SER A 183 11.29 2.89 -24.68
CA SER A 183 11.09 3.97 -23.70
C SER A 183 11.66 5.37 -24.05
N PRO A 184 12.68 5.54 -24.93
CA PRO A 184 13.27 6.86 -25.22
C PRO A 184 12.29 7.98 -25.61
N VAL A 185 11.24 7.68 -26.40
CA VAL A 185 10.21 8.68 -26.76
C VAL A 185 9.32 9.13 -25.59
N LEU A 186 9.34 8.40 -24.45
CA LEU A 186 8.54 8.70 -23.26
C LEU A 186 9.34 9.37 -22.13
N PHE A 187 10.68 9.32 -22.16
CA PHE A 187 11.52 9.81 -21.06
C PHE A 187 11.29 11.28 -20.68
N ARG A 188 10.95 12.17 -21.63
CA ARG A 188 10.63 13.58 -21.32
C ARG A 188 9.29 13.73 -20.61
N VAL A 189 8.31 12.86 -20.88
CA VAL A 189 7.04 12.81 -20.13
C VAL A 189 7.31 12.38 -18.69
N MET A 190 8.12 11.34 -18.49
CA MET A 190 8.50 10.81 -17.18
C MET A 190 9.33 11.82 -16.35
N GLN A 191 10.24 12.57 -16.99
CA GLN A 191 10.96 13.70 -16.38
C GLN A 191 10.07 14.90 -16.01
N GLY A 192 8.95 15.06 -16.72
CA GLY A 192 7.89 16.02 -16.42
C GLY A 192 7.06 15.60 -15.20
N ILE A 193 6.63 14.35 -15.13
CA ILE A 193 5.86 13.81 -13.99
C ILE A 193 6.69 13.88 -12.70
N THR A 194 7.95 13.41 -12.75
CA THR A 194 8.90 13.48 -11.62
C THR A 194 9.33 14.92 -11.25
N ALA A 195 8.76 15.96 -11.88
CA ALA A 195 8.90 17.34 -11.40
C ALA A 195 8.10 17.63 -10.13
N TYR A 196 7.07 16.82 -9.82
CA TYR A 196 6.30 16.98 -8.60
C TYR A 196 7.08 16.55 -7.34
N LEU A 197 7.91 15.50 -7.44
CA LEU A 197 8.70 14.95 -6.33
C LEU A 197 9.35 16.02 -5.41
N PRO A 198 10.18 16.98 -5.88
CA PRO A 198 10.79 17.99 -5.02
C PRO A 198 9.79 18.92 -4.32
N VAL A 199 8.59 19.13 -4.87
CA VAL A 199 7.53 19.92 -4.24
C VAL A 199 6.84 19.10 -3.15
N ALA A 200 6.52 17.84 -3.47
CA ALA A 200 5.95 16.88 -2.52
C ALA A 200 6.87 16.65 -1.32
N SER A 201 8.17 16.44 -1.57
CA SER A 201 9.16 16.20 -0.51
C SER A 201 9.22 17.33 0.51
N VAL A 202 9.10 18.59 0.08
CA VAL A 202 9.12 19.74 1.00
C VAL A 202 7.85 19.79 1.84
N ILE A 203 6.67 19.64 1.22
CA ILE A 203 5.39 19.66 1.96
C ILE A 203 5.32 18.49 2.95
N PHE A 204 5.69 17.30 2.51
CA PHE A 204 5.69 16.09 3.33
C PHE A 204 6.67 16.19 4.50
N PHE A 205 7.90 16.67 4.28
CA PHE A 205 8.88 16.86 5.35
C PHE A 205 8.44 17.91 6.39
N ILE A 206 7.71 18.95 5.96
CA ILE A 206 7.07 19.89 6.88
C ILE A 206 6.00 19.20 7.73
N ILE A 207 5.17 18.32 7.15
CA ILE A 207 4.19 17.52 7.92
C ILE A 207 4.90 16.64 8.96
N LEU A 208 6.00 15.94 8.60
CA LEU A 208 6.77 15.14 9.56
C LEU A 208 7.33 15.97 10.73
N ILE A 209 7.82 17.18 10.45
CA ILE A 209 8.28 18.12 11.50
C ILE A 209 7.11 18.55 12.40
N LEU A 210 5.94 18.85 11.83
CA LEU A 210 4.76 19.27 12.61
C LEU A 210 4.28 18.17 13.58
N CYS A 211 4.42 16.89 13.22
CA CYS A 211 4.14 15.78 14.14
C CYS A 211 5.07 15.80 15.37
N GLY A 212 6.39 15.92 15.17
CA GLY A 212 7.36 15.98 16.28
C GLY A 212 7.52 17.35 16.95
N LEU A 213 6.72 18.33 16.53
CA LEU A 213 6.44 19.56 17.29
C LEU A 213 5.08 19.49 18.02
N HIS A 214 4.50 18.28 18.11
CA HIS A 214 3.26 17.97 18.83
C HIS A 214 2.04 18.80 18.41
N PHE A 215 1.97 19.24 17.14
CA PHE A 215 0.75 19.86 16.57
C PHE A 215 -0.36 18.85 16.22
N ASN A 216 -0.10 17.55 16.39
CA ASN A 216 -1.00 16.44 16.12
C ASN A 216 -0.57 15.18 16.89
N HIS A 217 -1.43 14.15 16.88
CA HIS A 217 -1.20 12.88 17.56
C HIS A 217 -1.25 11.69 16.58
N ILE A 218 -0.77 11.88 15.33
CA ILE A 218 -0.90 10.86 14.28
C ILE A 218 0.00 9.64 14.56
N PHE A 219 1.16 9.85 15.21
CA PHE A 219 2.10 8.78 15.57
C PHE A 219 2.12 8.58 17.09
N VAL A 220 1.69 7.41 17.57
CA VAL A 220 1.61 7.08 19.01
C VAL A 220 2.97 7.21 19.70
N TRP A 221 4.05 6.79 19.05
CA TRP A 221 5.42 6.84 19.58
C TRP A 221 6.03 8.27 19.68
N LEU A 222 5.34 9.30 19.15
CA LEU A 222 5.66 10.72 19.40
C LEU A 222 4.90 11.28 20.62
N GLY A 223 4.10 10.48 21.32
CA GLY A 223 3.40 10.89 22.54
C GLY A 223 4.34 11.25 23.69
N GLU A 224 3.98 12.28 24.47
CA GLU A 224 4.75 12.63 25.66
C GLU A 224 4.66 11.54 26.74
N GLY A 225 5.81 11.25 27.37
CA GLY A 225 5.91 10.28 28.45
C GLY A 225 5.84 8.80 28.03
N VAL A 226 5.72 8.46 26.75
CA VAL A 226 5.64 7.06 26.29
C VAL A 226 6.90 6.24 26.62
N THR A 227 8.05 6.90 26.77
CA THR A 227 9.36 6.27 27.00
C THR A 227 9.92 6.44 28.42
N ASP A 228 9.22 7.10 29.34
CA ASP A 228 9.64 7.25 30.75
C ASP A 228 8.89 6.25 31.64
N PRO A 229 9.56 5.28 32.29
CA PRO A 229 8.93 4.31 33.21
C PRO A 229 8.20 4.90 34.43
N LYS A 230 8.23 6.22 34.63
CA LYS A 230 7.48 6.94 35.68
C LYS A 230 6.20 7.62 35.17
N SER A 231 5.97 7.59 33.87
CA SER A 231 4.80 8.17 33.21
C SER A 231 3.59 7.23 33.29
N ALA A 232 2.38 7.79 33.37
CA ALA A 232 1.15 7.03 33.17
C ALA A 232 0.99 6.52 31.72
N ASN A 233 1.68 7.14 30.76
CA ASN A 233 1.64 6.80 29.33
C ASN A 233 2.73 5.77 28.93
N TYR A 234 3.48 5.21 29.88
CA TYR A 234 4.64 4.36 29.58
C TYR A 234 4.24 3.09 28.82
N ASP A 235 4.92 2.82 27.71
CA ASP A 235 4.78 1.60 26.93
C ASP A 235 6.14 0.92 26.74
N GLU A 236 6.31 -0.28 27.29
CA GLU A 236 7.57 -1.02 27.26
C GLU A 236 7.98 -1.45 25.84
N ILE A 237 7.01 -1.74 24.97
CA ILE A 237 7.25 -2.19 23.58
C ILE A 237 7.72 -1.00 22.74
N ILE A 238 7.11 0.17 22.89
CA ILE A 238 7.53 1.40 22.22
C ILE A 238 8.87 1.89 22.80
N ALA A 239 9.07 1.83 24.12
CA ALA A 239 10.33 2.18 24.78
C ALA A 239 11.50 1.30 24.28
N GLY A 240 11.28 -0.01 24.14
CA GLY A 240 12.26 -0.92 23.53
C GLY A 240 12.60 -0.55 22.07
N LYS A 241 11.64 -0.01 21.32
CA LYS A 241 11.82 0.44 19.92
C LYS A 241 12.39 1.87 19.80
N ALA A 242 12.56 2.62 20.90
CA ALA A 242 13.00 4.02 20.89
C ALA A 242 14.42 4.26 20.30
N GLY A 243 15.30 3.25 20.34
CA GLY A 243 16.60 3.31 19.65
C GLY A 243 16.49 3.57 18.13
N TYR A 244 15.37 3.15 17.53
CA TYR A 244 15.03 3.38 16.13
C TYR A 244 13.98 4.50 15.95
N LEU A 245 12.96 4.53 16.82
CA LEU A 245 11.82 5.47 16.78
C LEU A 245 12.07 6.82 17.49
N ASN A 246 13.30 7.19 17.84
CA ASN A 246 13.53 8.55 18.35
C ASN A 246 13.40 9.60 17.24
N PHE A 247 12.65 10.67 17.52
CA PHE A 247 12.32 11.73 16.56
C PHE A 247 13.54 12.33 15.81
N PRO A 248 14.68 12.65 16.45
CA PRO A 248 15.84 13.20 15.75
C PRO A 248 16.40 12.26 14.69
N PHE A 249 16.52 10.96 15.00
CA PHE A 249 17.01 9.96 14.05
C PHE A 249 16.01 9.74 12.90
N TRP A 250 14.72 9.65 13.21
CA TRP A 250 13.64 9.50 12.21
C TRP A 250 13.60 10.68 11.20
N ILE A 251 13.67 11.93 11.67
CA ILE A 251 13.76 13.10 10.77
C ILE A 251 15.04 13.09 9.94
N VAL A 252 16.19 12.70 10.52
CA VAL A 252 17.46 12.60 9.77
C VAL A 252 17.40 11.52 8.70
N ARG A 253 16.82 10.34 8.98
CA ARG A 253 16.57 9.29 7.98
C ARG A 253 15.69 9.81 6.84
N ALA A 254 14.54 10.42 7.19
CA ALA A 254 13.62 10.96 6.21
C ALA A 254 14.28 12.04 5.32
N GLY A 255 15.06 12.94 5.91
CA GLY A 255 15.83 13.96 5.19
C GLY A 255 16.86 13.36 4.22
N ILE A 256 17.56 12.30 4.61
CA ILE A 256 18.52 11.58 3.75
C ILE A 256 17.81 10.92 2.55
N PHE A 257 16.66 10.26 2.77
CA PHE A 257 15.91 9.61 1.69
C PHE A 257 15.39 10.63 0.67
N LEU A 258 14.68 11.66 1.15
CA LEU A 258 14.14 12.73 0.32
C LEU A 258 15.24 13.48 -0.44
N LEU A 259 16.41 13.72 0.19
CA LEU A 259 17.56 14.32 -0.48
C LEU A 259 18.12 13.41 -1.58
N GLY A 260 18.36 12.13 -1.28
CA GLY A 260 18.93 11.17 -2.22
C GLY A 260 18.10 11.01 -3.49
N TRP A 261 16.77 10.87 -3.35
CA TRP A 261 15.85 10.76 -4.48
C TRP A 261 15.81 12.06 -5.31
N ASN A 262 15.78 13.23 -4.67
CA ASN A 262 15.77 14.51 -5.36
C ASN A 262 17.09 14.84 -6.06
N LEU A 263 18.23 14.45 -5.48
CA LEU A 263 19.54 14.55 -6.14
C LEU A 263 19.60 13.67 -7.40
N TYR A 264 19.15 12.41 -7.33
CA TYR A 264 19.06 11.55 -8.52
C TYR A 264 18.19 12.20 -9.60
N ARG A 265 16.98 12.65 -9.24
CA ARG A 265 16.03 13.30 -10.17
C ARG A 265 16.62 14.57 -10.80
N HIS A 266 17.35 15.39 -10.02
CA HIS A 266 18.02 16.58 -10.51
C HIS A 266 19.15 16.22 -11.50
N TYR A 267 20.10 15.39 -11.08
CA TYR A 267 21.28 15.08 -11.89
C TYR A 267 20.94 14.28 -13.15
N SER A 268 20.00 13.33 -13.08
CA SER A 268 19.60 12.57 -14.26
C SER A 268 18.96 13.46 -15.33
N ARG A 269 18.06 14.38 -14.93
CA ARG A 269 17.51 15.40 -15.85
C ARG A 269 18.60 16.33 -16.40
N LYS A 270 19.53 16.80 -15.54
CA LYS A 270 20.64 17.69 -15.93
C LYS A 270 21.55 17.05 -16.98
N ASN A 271 22.05 15.84 -16.73
CA ASN A 271 22.90 15.11 -17.68
C ASN A 271 22.11 14.77 -18.98
N CYS A 272 20.81 14.45 -18.89
CA CYS A 272 19.97 14.15 -20.06
C CYS A 272 19.64 15.39 -20.91
N LEU A 273 19.73 16.60 -20.36
CA LEU A 273 19.71 17.84 -21.15
C LEU A 273 21.09 18.16 -21.74
N ALA A 274 22.17 17.84 -21.03
CA ALA A 274 23.53 18.01 -21.55
C ALA A 274 23.87 17.03 -22.70
N GLN A 275 23.36 15.80 -22.65
CA GLN A 275 23.52 14.79 -23.72
C GLN A 275 22.94 15.28 -25.06
N ASP A 276 21.79 15.97 -25.02
CA ASP A 276 21.06 16.46 -26.20
C ASP A 276 21.82 17.54 -27.00
N GLU A 277 22.76 18.24 -26.37
CA GLU A 277 23.60 19.28 -27.00
C GLU A 277 25.09 18.88 -27.10
N ALA A 278 25.44 17.66 -26.65
CA ALA A 278 26.81 17.13 -26.70
C ALA A 278 27.06 16.31 -27.98
N ASN A 279 28.34 16.06 -28.28
CA ASN A 279 28.79 15.23 -29.42
C ASN A 279 29.24 13.81 -29.02
N ASP A 280 29.23 13.48 -27.72
CA ASP A 280 29.69 12.20 -27.15
C ASP A 280 28.66 11.59 -26.19
N ASP A 281 28.85 10.32 -25.81
CA ASP A 281 27.92 9.60 -24.92
C ASP A 281 28.35 9.56 -23.44
N LEU A 282 29.23 10.47 -23.02
CA LEU A 282 29.70 10.52 -21.63
C LEU A 282 28.53 10.82 -20.67
N ASN A 283 27.60 11.69 -21.05
CA ASN A 283 26.42 12.01 -20.24
C ASN A 283 25.43 10.84 -20.16
N TYR A 284 25.24 10.08 -21.25
CA TYR A 284 24.46 8.84 -21.24
C TYR A 284 25.08 7.78 -20.32
N LYS A 285 26.38 7.46 -20.48
CA LYS A 285 27.07 6.48 -19.64
C LYS A 285 27.15 6.91 -18.16
N LYS A 286 27.22 8.21 -17.88
CA LYS A 286 27.10 8.78 -16.53
C LYS A 286 25.70 8.56 -15.95
N ASN A 287 24.62 8.77 -16.72
CA ASN A 287 23.26 8.49 -16.28
C ASN A 287 22.97 7.00 -16.07
N PHE A 288 23.56 6.12 -16.87
CA PHE A 288 23.49 4.68 -16.66
C PHE A 288 24.05 4.29 -15.27
N LYS A 289 25.30 4.70 -14.98
CA LYS A 289 25.94 4.46 -13.67
C LYS A 289 25.16 5.08 -12.50
N LEU A 290 24.70 6.32 -12.68
CA LEU A 290 23.90 7.03 -11.68
C LEU A 290 22.56 6.34 -11.40
N SER A 291 21.92 5.77 -12.42
CA SER A 291 20.64 5.05 -12.27
C SER A 291 20.81 3.69 -11.60
N ALA A 292 21.89 2.96 -11.92
CA ALA A 292 22.23 1.72 -11.21
C ALA A 292 22.49 1.96 -9.72
N GLY A 293 23.29 2.98 -9.38
CA GLY A 293 23.53 3.38 -7.98
C GLY A 293 22.26 3.87 -7.27
N PHE A 294 21.41 4.62 -7.97
CA PHE A 294 20.10 5.04 -7.43
C PHE A 294 19.18 3.84 -7.14
N LEU A 295 19.13 2.81 -7.99
CA LEU A 295 18.27 1.64 -7.73
C LEU A 295 18.68 0.88 -6.46
N VAL A 296 19.98 0.75 -6.19
CA VAL A 296 20.48 0.16 -4.94
C VAL A 296 20.10 1.02 -3.73
N PHE A 297 20.31 2.34 -3.80
CA PHE A 297 19.89 3.27 -2.75
C PHE A 297 18.37 3.27 -2.54
N PHE A 298 17.60 3.20 -3.64
CA PHE A 298 16.14 3.19 -3.64
C PHE A 298 15.60 1.98 -2.89
N ILE A 299 16.01 0.74 -3.22
CA ILE A 299 15.50 -0.47 -2.55
C ILE A 299 15.69 -0.42 -1.03
N VAL A 300 16.85 0.08 -0.56
CA VAL A 300 17.14 0.23 0.87
C VAL A 300 16.32 1.36 1.50
N SER A 301 16.31 2.56 0.90
CA SER A 301 15.55 3.70 1.43
C SER A 301 14.04 3.50 1.37
N GLU A 302 13.52 2.74 0.41
CA GLU A 302 12.12 2.36 0.24
C GLU A 302 11.64 1.42 1.35
N SER A 303 12.45 0.39 1.67
CA SER A 303 12.14 -0.55 2.75
C SER A 303 12.07 0.18 4.10
N ILE A 304 13.05 1.06 4.37
CA ILE A 304 13.12 1.83 5.61
C ILE A 304 12.03 2.92 5.66
N MET A 305 11.71 3.55 4.52
CA MET A 305 10.58 4.49 4.38
C MET A 305 9.25 3.85 4.75
N SER A 306 8.99 2.63 4.24
CA SER A 306 7.75 1.91 4.53
C SER A 306 7.58 1.65 6.04
N TRP A 307 8.67 1.34 6.73
CA TRP A 307 8.66 1.24 8.20
C TRP A 307 8.44 2.61 8.87
N ASP A 308 9.19 3.62 8.44
CA ASP A 308 9.21 4.95 9.06
C ASP A 308 7.92 5.76 8.90
N TRP A 309 7.26 5.69 7.74
CA TRP A 309 6.17 6.61 7.36
C TRP A 309 4.80 5.95 7.23
N ILE A 310 4.71 4.63 7.39
CA ILE A 310 3.43 3.90 7.26
C ILE A 310 3.29 2.81 8.33
N MET A 311 4.30 1.94 8.53
CA MET A 311 4.22 0.91 9.57
C MET A 311 4.18 1.53 10.97
N SER A 312 4.96 2.60 11.19
CA SER A 312 5.08 3.29 12.49
C SER A 312 3.81 4.00 13.00
N PHE A 313 2.71 4.02 12.24
CA PHE A 313 1.39 4.40 12.79
C PHE A 313 0.90 3.39 13.84
N ASP A 314 1.25 2.12 13.67
CA ASP A 314 1.01 1.03 14.62
C ASP A 314 2.38 0.54 15.12
N PRO A 315 2.92 1.11 16.21
CA PRO A 315 4.25 0.77 16.70
C PRO A 315 4.30 -0.57 17.44
N HIS A 316 3.16 -1.23 17.66
CA HIS A 316 3.08 -2.57 18.24
C HIS A 316 3.28 -3.62 17.14
N TRP A 317 2.53 -3.49 16.04
CA TRP A 317 2.62 -4.36 14.87
C TRP A 317 3.96 -4.28 14.13
N PHE A 318 4.30 -5.34 13.38
CA PHE A 318 5.39 -5.37 12.41
C PHE A 318 5.11 -6.43 11.33
N SER A 319 5.70 -6.26 10.13
CA SER A 319 5.64 -7.30 9.09
C SER A 319 6.79 -7.17 8.09
N THR A 320 7.45 -8.28 7.77
CA THR A 320 8.67 -8.30 6.93
C THR A 320 8.40 -7.98 5.46
N LEU A 321 7.27 -8.43 4.91
CA LEU A 321 6.91 -8.25 3.50
C LEU A 321 6.38 -6.83 3.18
N PHE A 322 6.05 -6.04 4.20
CA PHE A 322 5.30 -4.80 4.09
C PHE A 322 5.93 -3.77 3.13
N GLY A 323 7.26 -3.62 3.15
CA GLY A 323 7.95 -2.68 2.25
C GLY A 323 7.83 -3.02 0.76
N TRP A 324 7.70 -4.30 0.41
CA TRP A 324 7.48 -4.69 -1.00
C TRP A 324 6.02 -4.49 -1.42
N TYR A 325 5.07 -4.69 -0.49
CA TYR A 325 3.65 -4.39 -0.71
C TYR A 325 3.41 -2.88 -0.94
N VAL A 326 4.02 -2.03 -0.08
CA VAL A 326 4.02 -0.57 -0.26
C VAL A 326 4.62 -0.18 -1.60
N PHE A 327 5.83 -0.66 -1.92
CA PHE A 327 6.49 -0.42 -3.21
C PHE A 327 5.57 -0.76 -4.39
N ALA A 328 4.94 -1.93 -4.39
CA ALA A 328 4.09 -2.37 -5.49
C ALA A 328 2.91 -1.42 -5.73
N SER A 329 2.22 -0.97 -4.67
CA SER A 329 1.02 -0.11 -4.79
C SER A 329 1.30 1.21 -5.52
N PHE A 330 2.37 1.92 -5.15
CA PHE A 330 2.72 3.18 -5.83
C PHE A 330 3.47 2.97 -7.14
N PHE A 331 4.15 1.82 -7.35
CA PHE A 331 4.83 1.52 -8.60
C PHE A 331 3.84 1.26 -9.75
N VAL A 332 2.75 0.50 -9.50
CA VAL A 332 1.61 0.37 -10.42
C VAL A 332 0.99 1.74 -10.71
N SER A 333 0.74 2.53 -9.65
CA SER A 333 0.19 3.88 -9.75
C SER A 333 1.06 4.79 -10.61
N GLY A 334 2.39 4.73 -10.45
CA GLY A 334 3.36 5.49 -11.22
C GLY A 334 3.33 5.14 -12.71
N ILE A 335 3.38 3.85 -13.05
CA ILE A 335 3.25 3.37 -14.44
C ILE A 335 1.92 3.85 -15.06
N THR A 336 0.86 3.81 -14.27
CA THR A 336 -0.48 4.29 -14.68
C THR A 336 -0.50 5.79 -14.95
N ALA A 337 0.14 6.61 -14.11
CA ALA A 337 0.28 8.05 -14.36
C ALA A 337 1.09 8.37 -15.64
N ILE A 338 2.13 7.57 -15.97
CA ILE A 338 2.85 7.70 -17.25
C ILE A 338 1.89 7.47 -18.41
N ALA A 339 1.07 6.40 -18.36
CA ALA A 339 0.11 6.09 -19.41
C ALA A 339 -0.94 7.20 -19.60
N LEU A 340 -1.56 7.68 -18.52
CA LEU A 340 -2.59 8.72 -18.59
C LEU A 340 -2.05 10.05 -19.15
N VAL A 341 -0.87 10.51 -18.70
CA VAL A 341 -0.26 11.75 -19.22
C VAL A 341 0.19 11.58 -20.68
N THR A 342 0.70 10.41 -21.05
CA THR A 342 1.09 10.08 -22.44
C THR A 342 -0.14 10.08 -23.37
N ILE A 343 -1.23 9.42 -22.97
CA ILE A 343 -2.50 9.41 -23.72
C ILE A 343 -3.06 10.84 -23.85
N TYR A 344 -3.04 11.64 -22.78
CA TYR A 344 -3.46 13.04 -22.82
C TYR A 344 -2.64 13.85 -23.84
N LEU A 345 -1.30 13.81 -23.76
CA LEU A 345 -0.42 14.56 -24.68
C LEU A 345 -0.58 14.11 -26.14
N LYS A 346 -0.71 12.79 -26.38
CA LYS A 346 -1.01 12.24 -27.71
C LYS A 346 -2.36 12.73 -28.24
N SER A 347 -3.40 12.79 -27.39
CA SER A 347 -4.73 13.31 -27.77
C SER A 347 -4.75 14.80 -28.16
N LYS A 348 -3.66 15.53 -27.86
CA LYS A 348 -3.45 16.94 -28.21
C LYS A 348 -2.38 17.14 -29.29
N GLY A 349 -1.93 16.07 -29.94
CA GLY A 349 -0.96 16.12 -31.05
C GLY A 349 0.48 16.43 -30.62
N TYR A 350 0.81 16.33 -29.32
CA TYR A 350 2.15 16.68 -28.81
C TYR A 350 3.17 15.53 -28.85
N LEU A 351 2.76 14.31 -29.23
CA LEU A 351 3.62 13.12 -29.27
C LEU A 351 3.46 12.44 -30.63
N GLU A 352 4.44 12.68 -31.52
CA GLU A 352 4.45 12.22 -32.92
C GLU A 352 4.74 10.72 -33.03
N TYR A 353 5.81 10.25 -32.37
CA TYR A 353 6.34 8.89 -32.49
C TYR A 353 5.70 7.85 -31.56
N VAL A 354 4.70 8.25 -30.76
CA VAL A 354 4.02 7.34 -29.83
C VAL A 354 2.81 6.73 -30.51
N ASN A 355 2.83 5.42 -30.73
CA ASN A 355 1.77 4.66 -31.40
C ASN A 355 0.96 3.78 -30.42
N THR A 356 0.06 2.95 -30.94
CA THR A 356 -0.73 1.99 -30.15
C THR A 356 0.11 0.90 -29.49
N SER A 357 1.28 0.56 -30.03
CA SER A 357 2.21 -0.43 -29.46
C SER A 357 2.87 0.08 -28.17
N HIS A 358 3.32 1.34 -28.14
CA HIS A 358 3.82 1.99 -26.91
C HIS A 358 2.73 2.04 -25.82
N ILE A 359 1.48 2.30 -26.22
CA ILE A 359 0.32 2.35 -25.34
C ILE A 359 0.00 0.94 -24.80
N HIS A 360 0.05 -0.08 -25.65
CA HIS A 360 -0.07 -1.49 -25.27
C HIS A 360 1.05 -1.94 -24.34
N ASP A 361 2.27 -1.45 -24.53
CA ASP A 361 3.42 -1.79 -23.70
C ASP A 361 3.25 -1.30 -22.25
N LEU A 362 2.80 -0.05 -22.08
CA LEU A 362 2.39 0.50 -20.79
C LEU A 362 1.17 -0.23 -20.20
N ALA A 363 0.19 -0.62 -21.04
CA ALA A 363 -1.01 -1.35 -20.59
C ALA A 363 -0.68 -2.77 -20.07
N LYS A 364 0.28 -3.49 -20.67
CA LYS A 364 0.77 -4.75 -20.09
C LYS A 364 1.60 -4.55 -18.83
N PHE A 365 2.35 -3.44 -18.71
CA PHE A 365 3.14 -3.15 -17.50
C PHE A 365 2.23 -2.82 -16.30
N MET A 366 1.20 -1.99 -16.45
CA MET A 366 0.26 -1.74 -15.33
C MET A 366 -0.46 -3.03 -14.90
N PHE A 367 -0.90 -3.86 -15.85
CA PHE A 367 -1.57 -5.13 -15.57
C PHE A 367 -0.67 -6.16 -14.88
N GLY A 368 0.55 -6.38 -15.40
CA GLY A 368 1.48 -7.35 -14.81
C GLY A 368 1.90 -6.99 -13.38
N ILE A 369 2.09 -5.70 -13.10
CA ILE A 369 2.47 -5.26 -11.75
C ILE A 369 1.24 -5.18 -10.82
N SER A 370 0.01 -4.94 -11.30
CA SER A 370 -1.19 -4.99 -10.42
C SER A 370 -1.48 -6.43 -9.94
N VAL A 371 -1.22 -7.44 -10.77
CA VAL A 371 -1.23 -8.85 -10.34
C VAL A 371 -0.13 -9.14 -9.31
N PHE A 372 1.07 -8.56 -9.47
CA PHE A 372 2.14 -8.66 -8.47
C PHE A 372 1.78 -7.99 -7.13
N TRP A 373 1.16 -6.80 -7.14
CA TRP A 373 0.60 -6.19 -5.93
C TRP A 373 -0.42 -7.11 -5.25
N THR A 374 -1.30 -7.75 -6.03
CA THR A 374 -2.33 -8.67 -5.50
C THR A 374 -1.69 -9.88 -4.82
N TYR A 375 -0.64 -10.44 -5.41
CA TYR A 375 0.13 -11.52 -4.81
C TYR A 375 0.74 -11.13 -3.45
N LEU A 376 1.29 -9.92 -3.33
CA LEU A 376 1.85 -9.42 -2.07
C LEU A 376 0.77 -9.14 -1.02
N TRP A 377 -0.35 -8.53 -1.42
CA TRP A 377 -1.52 -8.34 -0.55
C TRP A 377 -2.02 -9.68 0.01
N PHE A 378 -2.25 -10.65 -0.88
CA PHE A 378 -2.79 -11.95 -0.50
C PHE A 378 -1.82 -12.76 0.36
N SER A 379 -0.52 -12.78 0.02
CA SER A 379 0.46 -13.53 0.82
C SER A 379 0.69 -12.92 2.20
N GLN A 380 0.67 -11.58 2.34
CA GLN A 380 0.73 -10.94 3.66
C GLN A 380 -0.52 -11.25 4.50
N PHE A 381 -1.72 -11.13 3.92
CA PHE A 381 -2.97 -11.41 4.61
C PHE A 381 -3.07 -12.90 5.00
N MET A 382 -2.87 -13.81 4.05
CA MET A 382 -3.07 -15.25 4.23
C MET A 382 -2.13 -15.86 5.26
N LEU A 383 -0.86 -15.44 5.32
CA LEU A 383 0.09 -16.00 6.29
C LEU A 383 -0.28 -15.63 7.75
N ILE A 384 -0.66 -14.37 8.00
CA ILE A 384 -1.09 -13.93 9.33
C ILE A 384 -2.45 -14.56 9.68
N TRP A 385 -3.40 -14.59 8.75
CA TRP A 385 -4.71 -15.24 8.92
C TRP A 385 -4.64 -16.77 9.10
N TYR A 386 -3.61 -17.44 8.60
CA TYR A 386 -3.45 -18.89 8.75
C TYR A 386 -2.81 -19.26 10.09
N ALA A 387 -1.79 -18.53 10.54
CA ALA A 387 -1.09 -18.81 11.79
C ALA A 387 -1.76 -18.20 13.04
N ASN A 388 -2.49 -17.09 12.87
CA ASN A 388 -3.22 -16.36 13.90
C ASN A 388 -2.50 -16.13 15.24
N ILE A 389 -1.23 -15.69 15.19
CA ILE A 389 -0.48 -15.27 16.39
C ILE A 389 -1.13 -13.98 16.94
N PRO A 390 -1.66 -13.96 18.19
CA PRO A 390 -2.54 -12.89 18.66
C PRO A 390 -2.00 -11.46 18.54
N GLU A 391 -0.68 -11.27 18.69
CA GLU A 391 0.00 -9.98 18.62
C GLU A 391 -0.05 -9.34 17.21
N GLU A 392 0.04 -10.14 16.14
CA GLU A 392 0.03 -9.63 14.75
C GLU A 392 -1.38 -9.57 14.12
N VAL A 393 -2.35 -10.28 14.70
CA VAL A 393 -3.70 -10.47 14.14
C VAL A 393 -4.62 -9.25 14.31
N THR A 394 -4.44 -8.49 15.38
CA THR A 394 -5.22 -7.28 15.72
C THR A 394 -5.30 -6.29 14.55
N TYR A 395 -4.19 -6.14 13.81
CA TYR A 395 -4.09 -5.35 12.58
C TYR A 395 -5.18 -5.72 11.57
N PHE A 396 -5.38 -7.01 11.27
CA PHE A 396 -6.42 -7.43 10.31
C PHE A 396 -7.82 -7.49 10.92
N VAL A 397 -7.96 -7.82 12.21
CA VAL A 397 -9.27 -7.87 12.89
C VAL A 397 -9.95 -6.50 12.85
N THR A 398 -9.25 -5.45 13.30
CA THR A 398 -9.77 -4.07 13.30
C THR A 398 -10.13 -3.60 11.88
N ARG A 399 -9.29 -3.93 10.88
CA ARG A 399 -9.52 -3.59 9.47
C ARG A 399 -10.73 -4.30 8.87
N ILE A 400 -10.91 -5.58 9.15
CA ILE A 400 -12.05 -6.35 8.63
C ILE A 400 -13.36 -5.95 9.31
N GLN A 401 -13.34 -5.66 10.62
CA GLN A 401 -14.53 -5.24 11.36
C GLN A 401 -14.94 -3.79 11.04
N LEU A 402 -14.02 -2.83 11.06
CA LEU A 402 -14.33 -1.41 10.92
C LEU A 402 -14.23 -0.89 9.47
N TYR A 403 -13.37 -1.48 8.63
CA TYR A 403 -13.05 -1.03 7.26
C TYR A 403 -13.39 -2.09 6.19
N ASN A 404 -14.35 -2.98 6.46
CA ASN A 404 -14.74 -4.11 5.60
C ASN A 404 -14.83 -3.75 4.09
N LEU A 405 -15.66 -2.74 3.75
CA LEU A 405 -15.84 -2.29 2.36
C LEU A 405 -14.59 -1.65 1.75
N PRO A 406 -13.89 -0.69 2.41
CA PRO A 406 -12.57 -0.23 1.95
C PRO A 406 -11.54 -1.35 1.74
N PHE A 407 -11.47 -2.34 2.63
CA PHE A 407 -10.47 -3.40 2.64
C PHE A 407 -10.63 -4.35 1.44
N PHE A 408 -11.80 -4.97 1.26
CA PHE A 408 -12.04 -5.86 0.12
C PHE A 408 -12.34 -5.10 -1.18
N GLY A 409 -12.89 -3.88 -1.10
CA GLY A 409 -13.12 -3.01 -2.25
C GLY A 409 -11.83 -2.66 -2.99
N ALA A 410 -10.74 -2.42 -2.26
CA ALA A 410 -9.41 -2.20 -2.83
C ALA A 410 -8.95 -3.41 -3.68
N VAL A 411 -9.16 -4.65 -3.20
CA VAL A 411 -8.85 -5.87 -3.97
C VAL A 411 -9.68 -5.95 -5.26
N VAL A 412 -10.96 -5.62 -5.21
CA VAL A 412 -11.82 -5.60 -6.41
C VAL A 412 -11.33 -4.56 -7.44
N MET A 413 -10.89 -3.39 -6.98
CA MET A 413 -10.40 -2.30 -7.84
C MET A 413 -9.00 -2.55 -8.41
N ASN A 414 -8.08 -3.10 -7.61
CA ASN A 414 -6.67 -3.29 -8.00
C ASN A 414 -6.38 -4.66 -8.64
N PHE A 415 -7.24 -5.65 -8.43
CA PHE A 415 -7.13 -6.98 -9.05
C PHE A 415 -8.26 -7.29 -10.02
N VAL A 416 -9.50 -7.45 -9.52
CA VAL A 416 -10.60 -8.05 -10.30
C VAL A 416 -10.95 -7.20 -11.53
N PHE A 417 -11.03 -5.88 -11.38
CA PHE A 417 -11.30 -4.97 -12.48
C PHE A 417 -10.19 -4.97 -13.56
N PRO A 418 -8.90 -4.70 -13.26
CA PRO A 418 -7.85 -4.72 -14.27
C PRO A 418 -7.60 -6.12 -14.84
N LEU A 419 -7.87 -7.21 -14.11
CA LEU A 419 -7.83 -8.57 -14.64
C LEU A 419 -8.83 -8.74 -15.79
N LEU A 420 -10.12 -8.50 -15.54
CA LEU A 420 -11.17 -8.71 -16.55
C LEU A 420 -11.07 -7.74 -17.73
N ILE A 421 -10.54 -6.52 -17.52
CA ILE A 421 -10.44 -5.49 -18.55
C ILE A 421 -9.13 -5.55 -19.35
N LEU A 422 -7.98 -5.78 -18.70
CA LEU A 422 -6.66 -5.66 -19.33
C LEU A 422 -6.07 -7.00 -19.80
N ILE A 423 -6.72 -8.15 -19.64
CA ILE A 423 -6.26 -9.40 -20.28
C ILE A 423 -6.19 -9.23 -21.82
N ASN A 424 -7.25 -8.73 -22.46
CA ASN A 424 -7.39 -8.67 -23.92
C ASN A 424 -6.38 -7.70 -24.58
N THR A 425 -5.63 -8.18 -25.57
CA THR A 425 -4.62 -7.44 -26.35
C THR A 425 -5.18 -6.28 -27.16
N ASP A 426 -6.43 -6.38 -27.62
CA ASP A 426 -7.07 -5.33 -28.42
C ASP A 426 -7.53 -4.19 -27.50
N PHE A 427 -8.08 -4.54 -26.34
CA PHE A 427 -8.45 -3.60 -25.28
C PHE A 427 -7.24 -2.84 -24.75
N LYS A 428 -6.09 -3.52 -24.58
CA LYS A 428 -4.78 -2.91 -24.29
C LYS A 428 -4.29 -1.89 -25.34
N ARG A 429 -4.94 -1.75 -26.51
CA ARG A 429 -4.61 -0.73 -27.54
C ARG A 429 -5.61 0.44 -27.56
N LEU A 430 -6.75 0.33 -26.86
CA LEU A 430 -7.81 1.33 -26.85
C LEU A 430 -7.61 2.36 -25.72
N SER A 431 -7.25 3.60 -26.09
CA SER A 431 -6.98 4.69 -25.13
C SER A 431 -8.09 4.93 -24.10
N TRP A 432 -9.37 4.76 -24.45
CA TRP A 432 -10.47 4.90 -23.49
C TRP A 432 -10.45 3.81 -22.41
N VAL A 433 -10.19 2.56 -22.79
CA VAL A 433 -10.15 1.43 -21.86
C VAL A 433 -9.00 1.59 -20.87
N ILE A 434 -7.86 2.10 -21.34
CA ILE A 434 -6.67 2.35 -20.50
C ILE A 434 -6.86 3.57 -19.60
N VAL A 435 -7.60 4.59 -20.05
CA VAL A 435 -8.03 5.70 -19.18
C VAL A 435 -8.96 5.21 -18.09
N MET A 436 -9.99 4.42 -18.44
CA MET A 436 -10.92 3.81 -17.49
C MET A 436 -10.20 2.93 -16.46
N ALA A 437 -9.41 1.96 -16.90
CA ALA A 437 -8.64 1.09 -16.01
C ALA A 437 -7.62 1.85 -15.17
N GLY A 438 -6.92 2.82 -15.76
CA GLY A 438 -5.96 3.66 -15.05
C GLY A 438 -6.59 4.54 -13.97
N THR A 439 -7.81 5.06 -14.20
CA THR A 439 -8.57 5.76 -13.16
C THR A 439 -8.99 4.81 -12.03
N VAL A 440 -9.47 3.60 -12.33
CA VAL A 440 -9.85 2.62 -11.28
C VAL A 440 -8.64 2.19 -10.45
N ILE A 441 -7.51 1.88 -11.09
CA ILE A 441 -6.24 1.52 -10.43
C ILE A 441 -5.74 2.65 -9.51
N LEU A 442 -5.75 3.91 -9.97
CA LEU A 442 -5.30 5.03 -9.14
C LEU A 442 -6.22 5.31 -7.94
N LEU A 443 -7.53 5.08 -8.10
CA LEU A 443 -8.48 5.19 -6.98
C LEU A 443 -8.33 4.00 -6.01
N GLY A 444 -8.13 2.78 -6.52
CA GLY A 444 -7.94 1.59 -5.69
C GLY A 444 -6.64 1.66 -4.88
N HIS A 445 -5.53 2.09 -5.46
CA HIS A 445 -4.30 2.33 -4.70
C HIS A 445 -4.39 3.55 -3.77
N TYR A 446 -5.22 4.57 -4.05
CA TYR A 446 -5.53 5.57 -3.02
C TYR A 446 -6.27 4.95 -1.83
N VAL A 447 -7.21 4.02 -2.08
CA VAL A 447 -7.87 3.25 -1.02
C VAL A 447 -6.89 2.34 -0.28
N ASP A 448 -5.85 1.78 -0.91
CA ASP A 448 -4.77 1.06 -0.18
C ASP A 448 -4.06 1.96 0.83
N PHE A 449 -3.67 3.17 0.44
CA PHE A 449 -3.01 4.12 1.35
C PHE A 449 -3.96 4.65 2.42
N PHE A 450 -5.23 4.89 2.09
CA PHE A 450 -6.28 5.21 3.06
C PHE A 450 -6.45 4.08 4.08
N ASN A 451 -6.54 2.84 3.61
CA ASN A 451 -6.61 1.65 4.43
C ASN A 451 -5.39 1.57 5.34
N MET A 452 -4.16 1.58 4.81
CA MET A 452 -2.94 1.43 5.61
C MET A 452 -2.88 2.39 6.81
N ILE A 453 -3.26 3.65 6.60
CA ILE A 453 -3.05 4.76 7.56
C ILE A 453 -4.25 4.95 8.51
N MET A 454 -5.48 5.10 8.00
CA MET A 454 -6.61 5.64 8.79
C MET A 454 -6.99 4.83 10.05
N PRO A 455 -7.00 3.48 10.08
CA PRO A 455 -7.35 2.72 11.28
C PRO A 455 -6.43 3.01 12.46
N GLY A 456 -5.13 3.22 12.21
CA GLY A 456 -4.14 3.54 13.24
C GLY A 456 -4.17 4.98 13.74
N THR A 457 -4.99 5.86 13.14
CA THR A 457 -4.99 7.29 13.46
C THR A 457 -6.35 7.84 13.85
N VAL A 458 -7.46 7.28 13.34
CA VAL A 458 -8.84 7.67 13.66
C VAL A 458 -9.75 6.52 14.10
N GLY A 459 -9.25 5.28 14.14
CA GLY A 459 -10.02 4.12 14.60
C GLY A 459 -11.32 3.89 13.82
N ASP A 460 -12.44 3.84 14.54
CA ASP A 460 -13.80 3.71 14.04
C ASP A 460 -14.36 5.01 13.45
N ARG A 461 -13.81 6.19 13.80
CA ARG A 461 -14.30 7.53 13.40
C ARG A 461 -13.90 7.95 11.98
N TRP A 462 -13.81 6.97 11.08
CA TRP A 462 -13.51 7.21 9.67
C TRP A 462 -14.77 7.50 8.85
N PHE A 463 -14.61 8.34 7.84
CA PHE A 463 -15.55 8.54 6.74
C PHE A 463 -14.83 9.31 5.64
N ILE A 464 -15.26 9.16 4.38
CA ILE A 464 -14.70 9.91 3.25
C ILE A 464 -15.51 11.20 3.09
N GLY A 465 -15.06 12.27 3.75
CA GLY A 465 -15.77 13.54 3.83
C GLY A 465 -15.06 14.69 3.14
N ILE A 466 -15.41 15.92 3.56
CA ILE A 466 -14.80 17.15 3.06
C ILE A 466 -13.26 17.17 3.28
N PRO A 467 -12.69 16.82 4.45
CA PRO A 467 -11.23 16.87 4.66
C PRO A 467 -10.47 15.95 3.69
N GLU A 468 -10.96 14.72 3.49
CA GLU A 468 -10.35 13.72 2.62
C GLU A 468 -10.43 14.16 1.15
N ILE A 469 -11.62 14.50 0.67
CA ILE A 469 -11.83 14.91 -0.72
C ILE A 469 -11.04 16.19 -1.02
N ALA A 470 -11.05 17.18 -0.11
CA ALA A 470 -10.33 18.43 -0.29
C ALA A 470 -8.80 18.23 -0.35
N SER A 471 -8.26 17.32 0.46
CA SER A 471 -6.84 16.95 0.43
C SER A 471 -6.45 16.31 -0.91
N ILE A 472 -7.27 15.40 -1.44
CA ILE A 472 -7.07 14.82 -2.78
C ILE A 472 -7.11 15.91 -3.86
N LEU A 473 -8.12 16.79 -3.85
CA LEU A 473 -8.28 17.84 -4.86
C LEU A 473 -7.13 18.86 -4.81
N PHE A 474 -6.65 19.23 -3.62
CA PHE A 474 -5.50 20.12 -3.45
C PHE A 474 -4.24 19.54 -4.12
N PHE A 475 -3.84 18.32 -3.73
CA PHE A 475 -2.62 17.72 -4.26
C PHE A 475 -2.75 17.30 -5.73
N LEU A 476 -3.95 16.89 -6.20
CA LEU A 476 -4.22 16.67 -7.62
C LEU A 476 -4.05 17.97 -8.44
N GLY A 477 -4.58 19.09 -7.95
CA GLY A 477 -4.39 20.40 -8.55
C GLY A 477 -2.92 20.80 -8.63
N LEU A 478 -2.18 20.64 -7.52
CA LEU A 478 -0.76 20.94 -7.44
C LEU A 478 0.08 20.03 -8.37
N PHE A 479 -0.24 18.74 -8.42
CA PHE A 479 0.39 17.75 -9.31
C PHE A 479 0.20 18.15 -10.78
N ILE A 480 -1.03 18.39 -11.22
CA ILE A 480 -1.33 18.85 -12.59
C ILE A 480 -0.58 20.15 -12.89
N PHE A 481 -0.61 21.13 -11.98
CA PHE A 481 0.05 22.41 -12.18
C PHE A 481 1.57 22.26 -12.36
N VAL A 482 2.25 21.52 -11.47
CA VAL A 482 3.71 21.34 -11.50
C VAL A 482 4.14 20.51 -12.72
N VAL A 483 3.48 19.39 -12.99
CA VAL A 483 3.84 18.48 -14.09
C VAL A 483 3.68 19.16 -15.45
N PHE A 484 2.52 19.77 -15.74
CA PHE A 484 2.31 20.43 -17.02
C PHE A 484 3.10 21.75 -17.16
N THR A 485 3.41 22.44 -16.05
CA THR A 485 4.38 23.54 -16.09
C THR A 485 5.78 23.03 -16.43
N ALA A 486 6.23 21.92 -15.85
CA ALA A 486 7.56 21.34 -16.10
C ALA A 486 7.73 20.86 -17.55
N LEU A 487 6.67 20.31 -18.16
CA LEU A 487 6.66 19.90 -19.58
C LEU A 487 6.90 21.08 -20.55
N THR A 488 6.63 22.34 -20.15
CA THR A 488 6.99 23.52 -20.98
C THR A 488 8.49 23.83 -21.00
N LYS A 489 9.30 23.20 -20.14
CA LYS A 489 10.71 23.56 -19.90
C LYS A 489 11.71 22.69 -20.65
N ALA A 490 11.25 21.84 -21.57
CA ALA A 490 12.08 21.01 -22.45
C ALA A 490 11.27 20.59 -23.70
N PRO A 491 11.92 20.19 -24.81
CA PRO A 491 11.23 19.44 -25.87
C PRO A 491 10.74 18.08 -25.34
N LEU A 492 9.64 17.58 -25.91
CA LEU A 492 9.03 16.30 -25.52
C LEU A 492 9.71 15.07 -26.14
N LEU A 493 10.51 15.28 -27.19
CA LEU A 493 11.43 14.28 -27.72
C LEU A 493 12.85 14.67 -27.28
N ALA A 494 13.66 13.71 -26.84
CA ALA A 494 15.10 13.95 -26.67
C ALA A 494 15.76 14.06 -28.05
N LYS A 495 16.83 14.84 -28.17
CA LYS A 495 17.60 14.96 -29.42
C LYS A 495 18.49 13.75 -29.65
N ARG A 496 19.27 13.33 -28.64
CA ARG A 496 20.34 12.34 -28.83
C ARG A 496 20.38 11.31 -27.69
N ASN A 497 19.90 10.11 -27.96
CA ASN A 497 19.98 8.94 -27.08
C ASN A 497 20.28 7.73 -27.98
N PRO A 498 21.21 6.82 -27.60
CA PRO A 498 21.61 5.69 -28.46
C PRO A 498 20.46 4.81 -28.98
N PHE A 499 19.35 4.72 -28.23
CA PHE A 499 18.22 3.85 -28.55
C PHE A 499 16.99 4.61 -29.12
N ILE A 500 17.13 5.89 -29.49
CA ILE A 500 15.97 6.68 -29.91
C ILE A 500 15.45 6.35 -31.31
N GLU A 501 16.31 5.92 -32.23
CA GLU A 501 15.87 5.59 -33.60
C GLU A 501 15.05 4.29 -33.65
N GLU A 502 15.43 3.26 -32.90
CA GLU A 502 14.57 2.07 -32.72
C GLU A 502 13.26 2.41 -32.01
N SER A 503 13.30 3.26 -30.97
CA SER A 503 12.10 3.72 -30.24
C SER A 503 11.10 4.44 -31.14
N LYS A 504 11.55 5.26 -32.09
CA LYS A 504 10.68 5.93 -33.08
C LYS A 504 9.96 4.96 -34.01
N HIS A 505 10.52 3.77 -34.24
CA HIS A 505 9.98 2.74 -35.15
C HIS A 505 9.40 1.52 -34.40
N PHE A 506 9.37 1.56 -33.05
CA PHE A 506 8.92 0.46 -32.21
C PHE A 506 7.47 0.08 -32.50
N HIS A 507 7.24 -1.21 -32.74
CA HIS A 507 5.94 -1.80 -32.96
C HIS A 507 5.86 -3.19 -32.32
N TYR A 508 4.64 -3.53 -31.91
CA TYR A 508 4.17 -4.74 -31.23
C TYR A 508 2.64 -4.74 -31.32
#